data_AF-A0A183J426-F1
#
_entry.id   AF-A0A183J426-F1
#
_cell.length_a   1.000
_cell.length_b   1.000
_cell.length_c   1.000
_cell.angle_alpha   90.00
_cell.angle_beta   90.00
_cell.angle_gamma   90.00
#
_symmetry.space_group_name_H-M   'P 1'
#
loop_
_entity.id
_entity.type
_entity.pdbx_description
1 polymer ?
#
loop_
_entity_poly.entity_id
_entity_poly.type
_entity_poly.pdbx_seq_one_letter_code
_entity_poly.pdbx_strand_id
1 'polypeptide(L)'
;MSSCVDRDRVLRKIESYILAFKCCLENVPGPTSFLLGSLYYKYRSRYGTQRKVDYYVRLTCELLNEYREALHILATSKGLIVGDLVIQTRDGELLDCRTVTAVPQFCGNVKVIQSSAKYVLVVEKDSVFEKLVADNFATVLGTGILITAKGYPDFSTRVLLRILQKHLHIPFFALMDADPNGMRP
;
A
#
# COMPACT_ATOMS: atom_id res chain seq x y z
N MET A 1 26.66 -40.57 -11.27
CA MET A 1 25.23 -40.71 -10.95
C MET A 1 24.55 -39.39 -11.28
N SER A 2 23.87 -39.33 -12.43
CA SER A 2 23.23 -38.11 -12.93
C SER A 2 21.95 -37.85 -12.14
N SER A 3 21.85 -36.73 -11.42
CA SER A 3 20.64 -36.36 -10.70
C SER A 3 19.54 -36.08 -11.74
N CYS A 4 18.62 -37.04 -11.92
CA CYS A 4 17.52 -36.88 -12.86
C CYS A 4 16.68 -35.66 -12.43
N VAL A 5 16.66 -34.64 -13.27
CA VAL A 5 15.88 -33.43 -13.02
C VAL A 5 14.41 -33.83 -13.04
N ASP A 6 13.73 -33.70 -11.89
CA ASP A 6 12.29 -33.91 -11.77
C ASP A 6 11.54 -32.99 -12.75
N ARG A 7 11.06 -33.59 -13.84
CA ARG A 7 10.38 -32.91 -14.96
C ARG A 7 9.13 -32.19 -14.47
N ASP A 8 8.34 -32.81 -13.60
CA ASP A 8 7.10 -32.24 -13.11
C ASP A 8 7.36 -31.05 -12.21
N ARG A 9 8.43 -31.09 -11.41
CA ARG A 9 8.88 -29.94 -10.62
C ARG A 9 9.31 -28.77 -11.50
N VAL A 10 10.00 -29.03 -12.60
CA VAL A 10 10.41 -27.98 -13.56
C VAL A 10 9.18 -27.39 -14.26
N LEU A 11 8.26 -28.23 -14.74
CA LEU A 11 7.03 -27.78 -15.41
C LEU A 11 6.19 -26.88 -14.50
N ARG A 12 6.00 -27.26 -13.23
CA ARG A 12 5.28 -26.41 -12.25
C ARG A 12 5.92 -25.03 -12.06
N LYS A 13 7.25 -24.94 -12.09
CA LYS A 13 7.96 -23.65 -12.01
C LYS A 13 7.73 -22.82 -13.28
N ILE A 14 7.87 -23.43 -14.46
CA ILE A 14 7.64 -22.75 -15.74
C ILE A 14 6.21 -22.21 -15.82
N GLU A 15 5.21 -23.02 -15.46
CA GLU A 15 3.81 -22.57 -15.40
C GLU A 15 3.63 -21.38 -14.46
N SER A 16 4.28 -21.40 -13.29
CA SER A 16 4.21 -20.29 -12.32
C SER A 16 4.82 -19.00 -12.88
N TYR A 17 5.93 -19.09 -13.62
CA TYR A 17 6.50 -17.93 -14.31
C TYR A 17 5.58 -17.40 -15.41
N ILE A 18 5.11 -18.27 -16.31
CA ILE A 18 4.20 -17.87 -17.40
C ILE A 18 2.95 -17.20 -16.84
N LEU A 19 2.39 -17.74 -15.75
CA LEU A 19 1.22 -17.19 -15.11
C LEU A 19 1.51 -15.83 -14.47
N ALA A 20 2.65 -15.64 -13.79
CA ALA A 20 3.04 -14.35 -13.24
C ALA A 20 3.23 -13.31 -14.35
N PHE A 21 3.93 -13.65 -15.43
CA PHE A 21 4.08 -12.81 -16.62
C PHE A 21 2.73 -12.43 -17.23
N LYS A 22 1.84 -13.41 -17.42
CA LYS A 22 0.49 -13.18 -17.93
C LYS A 22 -0.28 -12.21 -17.02
N CYS A 23 -0.23 -12.40 -15.71
CA CYS A 23 -0.90 -11.51 -14.75
C CYS A 23 -0.33 -10.09 -14.76
N CYS A 24 0.98 -9.92 -14.95
CA CYS A 24 1.61 -8.61 -15.08
C CYS A 24 1.20 -7.92 -16.40
N LEU A 25 1.20 -8.66 -17.51
CA LEU A 25 0.94 -8.13 -18.85
C LEU A 25 -0.54 -7.84 -19.11
N GLU A 26 -1.46 -8.62 -18.55
CA GLU A 26 -2.92 -8.37 -18.66
C GLU A 26 -3.33 -7.00 -18.13
N ASN A 27 -2.51 -6.36 -17.28
CA ASN A 27 -2.81 -5.04 -16.73
C ASN A 27 -2.20 -3.87 -17.53
N VAL A 28 -1.38 -4.15 -18.52
CA VAL A 28 -0.75 -3.12 -19.37
C VAL A 28 -1.43 -3.18 -20.73
N PRO A 29 -2.35 -2.25 -21.13
CA PRO A 29 -2.65 -0.91 -20.61
C PRO A 29 -4.09 -0.80 -20.05
N GLY A 30 -4.53 -1.79 -19.28
CA GLY A 30 -5.92 -1.85 -18.79
C GLY A 30 -6.19 -0.88 -17.63
N PRO A 31 -7.43 -0.37 -17.46
CA PRO A 31 -7.81 0.41 -16.28
C PRO A 31 -7.82 -0.43 -14.99
N THR A 32 -7.76 -1.76 -15.13
CA THR A 32 -7.94 -2.71 -14.04
C THR A 32 -6.62 -3.00 -13.34
N SER A 33 -6.64 -2.94 -12.03
CA SER A 33 -5.48 -3.26 -11.19
C SER A 33 -5.75 -4.52 -10.39
N PHE A 34 -4.73 -5.34 -10.16
CA PHE A 34 -4.86 -6.51 -9.29
C PHE A 34 -4.25 -6.27 -7.92
N LEU A 35 -4.98 -6.67 -6.88
CA LEU A 35 -4.41 -6.83 -5.56
C LEU A 35 -3.62 -8.15 -5.52
N LEU A 36 -2.40 -8.09 -4.99
CA LEU A 36 -1.49 -9.23 -4.87
C LEU A 36 -2.10 -10.37 -4.04
N GLY A 37 -2.91 -10.04 -3.03
CA GLY A 37 -3.70 -11.02 -2.28
C GLY A 37 -4.78 -11.70 -3.13
N SER A 38 -5.42 -10.95 -4.04
CA SER A 38 -6.42 -11.50 -4.96
C SER A 38 -5.80 -12.47 -5.98
N LEU A 39 -4.55 -12.23 -6.40
CA LEU A 39 -3.83 -13.17 -7.27
C LEU A 39 -3.61 -14.53 -6.60
N TYR A 40 -3.34 -14.56 -5.30
CA TYR A 40 -3.25 -15.81 -4.56
C TYR A 40 -4.57 -16.56 -4.54
N TYR A 41 -5.69 -15.91 -4.24
CA TYR A 41 -6.99 -16.58 -4.24
C TYR A 41 -7.36 -17.10 -5.63
N LYS A 42 -7.14 -16.31 -6.67
CA LYS A 42 -7.42 -16.68 -8.06
C LYS A 42 -6.62 -17.90 -8.51
N TYR A 43 -5.38 -18.04 -8.05
CA TYR A 43 -4.45 -19.09 -8.51
C TYR A 43 -3.94 -19.98 -7.37
N ARG A 44 -4.75 -20.18 -6.33
CA ARG A 44 -4.38 -20.91 -5.10
C ARG A 44 -3.93 -22.33 -5.40
N SER A 45 -4.59 -23.02 -6.32
CA SER A 45 -4.24 -24.38 -6.75
C SER A 45 -2.86 -24.48 -7.40
N ARG A 46 -2.35 -23.38 -7.98
CA ARG A 46 -1.06 -23.34 -8.68
C ARG A 46 0.08 -22.90 -7.77
N TYR A 47 -0.09 -21.77 -7.08
CA TYR A 47 0.96 -21.24 -6.23
C TYR A 47 1.00 -21.88 -4.84
N GLY A 48 -0.12 -22.38 -4.33
CA GLY A 48 -0.25 -23.01 -3.00
C GLY A 48 -0.15 -22.04 -1.82
N THR A 49 0.79 -21.09 -1.84
CA THR A 49 1.07 -20.13 -0.76
C THR A 49 1.25 -18.71 -1.28
N GLN A 50 0.82 -17.69 -0.51
CA GLN A 50 1.04 -16.27 -0.83
C GLN A 50 2.52 -15.96 -1.10
N ARG A 51 3.44 -16.50 -0.29
CA ARG A 51 4.89 -16.30 -0.45
C ARG A 51 5.41 -16.68 -1.85
N LYS A 52 4.83 -17.70 -2.47
CA LYS A 52 5.20 -18.12 -3.84
C LYS A 52 4.70 -17.11 -4.87
N VAL A 53 3.48 -16.59 -4.72
CA VAL A 53 2.96 -15.51 -5.58
C VAL A 53 3.87 -14.29 -5.49
N ASP A 54 4.18 -13.84 -4.27
CA ASP A 54 5.03 -12.68 -4.04
C ASP A 54 6.42 -12.87 -4.67
N TYR A 55 6.98 -14.07 -4.56
CA TYR A 55 8.26 -14.45 -5.16
C TYR A 55 8.23 -14.38 -6.69
N TYR A 56 7.26 -15.05 -7.34
CA TYR A 56 7.20 -15.07 -8.80
C TYR A 56 6.87 -13.69 -9.39
N VAL A 57 5.96 -12.93 -8.77
CA VAL A 57 5.69 -11.54 -9.16
C VAL A 57 6.95 -10.69 -9.03
N ARG A 58 7.72 -10.82 -7.93
CA ARG A 58 8.98 -10.09 -7.76
C ARG A 58 9.97 -10.41 -8.88
N LEU A 59 10.17 -11.69 -9.19
CA LEU A 59 11.05 -12.09 -10.28
C LEU A 59 10.58 -11.58 -11.64
N THR A 60 9.28 -11.60 -11.92
CA THR A 60 8.75 -11.03 -13.16
C THR A 60 9.04 -9.53 -13.26
N CYS A 61 8.89 -8.78 -12.16
CA CYS A 61 9.27 -7.37 -12.11
C CYS A 61 10.77 -7.16 -12.39
N GLU A 62 11.63 -7.95 -11.73
CA GLU A 62 13.08 -7.93 -11.94
C GLU A 62 13.46 -8.24 -13.39
N LEU A 63 12.81 -9.25 -14.01
CA LEU A 63 13.06 -9.64 -15.40
C LEU A 63 12.60 -8.59 -16.41
N LEU A 64 11.49 -7.90 -16.13
CA LEU A 64 10.97 -6.82 -16.98
C LEU A 64 11.69 -5.49 -16.74
N ASN A 65 12.53 -5.41 -15.70
CA ASN A 65 13.11 -4.16 -15.22
C ASN A 65 12.05 -3.09 -14.91
N GLU A 66 10.92 -3.53 -14.35
CA GLU A 66 9.78 -2.68 -14.02
C GLU A 66 9.38 -2.82 -12.56
N TYR A 67 8.74 -1.79 -12.02
CA TYR A 67 8.18 -1.84 -10.67
C TYR A 67 6.79 -2.51 -10.68
N ARG A 68 6.39 -3.13 -9.56
CA ARG A 68 5.07 -3.81 -9.45
C ARG A 68 3.92 -2.86 -9.78
N GLU A 69 4.10 -1.60 -9.43
CA GLU A 69 3.14 -0.52 -9.61
C GLU A 69 3.00 -0.12 -11.07
N ALA A 70 4.09 -0.17 -11.86
CA ALA A 70 4.04 0.01 -13.31
C ALA A 70 3.28 -1.12 -14.01
N LEU A 71 3.23 -2.30 -13.38
CA LEU A 71 2.47 -3.47 -13.83
C LEU A 71 1.07 -3.55 -13.20
N HIS A 72 0.64 -2.50 -12.48
CA HIS A 72 -0.64 -2.41 -11.77
C HIS A 72 -0.93 -3.57 -10.80
N ILE A 73 0.12 -4.18 -10.23
CA ILE A 73 0.02 -5.17 -9.16
C ILE A 73 0.27 -4.50 -7.83
N LEU A 74 -0.76 -4.37 -7.00
CA LEU A 74 -0.70 -3.62 -5.75
C LEU A 74 -0.85 -4.49 -4.51
N ALA A 75 -0.26 -4.06 -3.41
CA ALA A 75 -0.67 -4.53 -2.09
C ALA A 75 -1.97 -3.83 -1.68
N THR A 76 -2.85 -4.54 -0.97
CA THR A 76 -4.04 -3.94 -0.36
C THR A 76 -3.62 -2.86 0.63
N SER A 77 -4.21 -1.67 0.50
CA SER A 77 -4.05 -0.59 1.47
C SER A 77 -4.62 -1.02 2.83
N LYS A 78 -3.83 -0.88 3.88
CA LYS A 78 -4.23 -1.13 5.27
C LYS A 78 -4.23 0.15 6.12
N GLY A 79 -3.78 1.27 5.55
CA GLY A 79 -3.65 2.53 6.25
C GLY A 79 -4.99 3.18 6.58
N LEU A 80 -5.00 3.97 7.65
CA LEU A 80 -6.13 4.79 8.08
C LEU A 80 -5.69 6.25 8.19
N ILE A 81 -6.61 7.16 7.91
CA ILE A 81 -6.43 8.61 8.02
C ILE A 81 -7.62 9.24 8.73
N VAL A 82 -7.35 10.23 9.58
CA VAL A 82 -8.38 11.02 10.26
C VAL A 82 -7.85 12.43 10.56
N GLY A 83 -8.67 13.46 10.43
CA GLY A 83 -8.32 14.84 10.74
C GLY A 83 -8.86 15.84 9.73
N ASP A 84 -8.39 17.08 9.81
CA ASP A 84 -8.90 18.16 8.96
C ASP A 84 -8.38 18.07 7.53
N LEU A 85 -9.01 17.21 6.73
CA LEU A 85 -8.64 16.94 5.37
C LEU A 85 -9.85 16.43 4.57
N VAL A 86 -10.07 17.00 3.40
CA VAL A 86 -10.95 16.47 2.36
C VAL A 86 -10.12 16.22 1.11
N ILE A 87 -10.16 15.01 0.60
CA ILE A 87 -9.45 14.61 -0.62
C ILE A 87 -10.43 14.18 -1.70
N GLN A 88 -10.02 14.33 -2.95
CA GLN A 88 -10.73 13.80 -4.11
C GLN A 88 -9.91 12.67 -4.72
N THR A 89 -10.54 11.51 -4.94
CA THR A 89 -9.92 10.38 -5.64
C THR A 89 -9.93 10.62 -7.16
N ARG A 90 -9.24 9.73 -7.90
CA ARG A 90 -9.22 9.78 -9.37
C ARG A 90 -10.62 9.71 -9.97
N ASP A 91 -11.50 8.93 -9.35
CA ASP A 91 -12.85 8.67 -9.85
C ASP A 91 -13.81 9.85 -9.56
N GLY A 92 -13.28 10.93 -8.96
CA GLY A 92 -14.04 12.14 -8.63
C GLY A 92 -14.73 12.07 -7.26
N GLU A 93 -14.66 10.93 -6.58
CA GLU A 93 -15.22 10.74 -5.23
C GLU A 93 -14.52 11.64 -4.22
N LEU A 94 -15.31 12.34 -3.42
CA LEU A 94 -14.83 13.15 -2.31
C LEU A 94 -14.82 12.30 -1.04
N LEU A 95 -13.64 12.17 -0.43
CA LEU A 95 -13.45 11.51 0.84
C LEU A 95 -13.22 12.58 1.91
N ASP A 96 -14.18 12.70 2.82
CA ASP A 96 -14.02 13.48 4.04
C ASP A 96 -13.23 12.64 5.06
N CYS A 97 -12.01 13.07 5.37
CA CYS A 97 -11.16 12.42 6.35
C CYS A 97 -11.33 12.99 7.76
N ARG A 98 -12.34 13.82 8.03
CA ARG A 98 -12.64 14.27 9.41
C ARG A 98 -13.14 13.13 10.29
N THR A 99 -13.68 12.09 9.67
CA THR A 99 -13.93 10.78 10.28
C THR A 99 -12.83 9.80 9.88
N VAL A 100 -12.70 8.70 10.63
CA VAL A 100 -11.73 7.67 10.31
C VAL A 100 -12.06 7.07 8.95
N THR A 101 -11.15 7.26 8.00
CA THR A 101 -11.31 6.86 6.61
C THR A 101 -10.13 5.99 6.20
N ALA A 102 -10.39 4.95 5.40
CA ALA A 102 -9.34 4.12 4.86
C ALA A 102 -8.49 4.90 3.85
N VAL A 103 -7.17 4.71 3.89
CA VAL A 103 -6.28 5.27 2.86
C VAL A 103 -6.67 4.68 1.51
N PRO A 104 -7.01 5.51 0.50
CA PRO A 104 -7.48 5.01 -0.80
C PRO A 104 -6.48 4.07 -1.47
N GLN A 105 -6.99 3.06 -2.15
CA GLN A 105 -6.17 2.31 -3.10
C GLN A 105 -5.82 3.27 -4.26
N PHE A 106 -4.57 3.27 -4.73
CA PHE A 106 -4.08 4.21 -5.76
C PHE A 106 -4.11 5.70 -5.38
N CYS A 107 -3.31 6.07 -4.36
CA CYS A 107 -3.17 7.48 -4.00
C CYS A 107 -2.52 8.36 -5.10
N GLY A 108 -1.93 7.81 -6.17
CA GLY A 108 -1.15 8.55 -7.17
C GLY A 108 -1.87 9.73 -7.85
N ASN A 109 -3.21 9.73 -7.85
CA ASN A 109 -4.04 10.79 -8.45
C ASN A 109 -4.99 11.44 -7.42
N VAL A 110 -4.67 11.37 -6.13
CA VAL A 110 -5.45 12.03 -5.09
C VAL A 110 -5.15 13.53 -5.09
N LYS A 111 -6.21 14.34 -5.07
CA LYS A 111 -6.12 15.79 -4.95
C LYS A 111 -6.59 16.24 -3.58
N VAL A 112 -5.81 17.10 -2.92
CA VAL A 112 -6.25 17.78 -1.69
C VAL A 112 -7.25 18.87 -2.07
N ILE A 113 -8.47 18.78 -1.54
CA ILE A 113 -9.55 19.74 -1.82
C ILE A 113 -9.60 20.82 -0.74
N GLN A 114 -9.51 20.39 0.52
CA GLN A 114 -9.58 21.30 1.66
C GLN A 114 -8.77 20.75 2.82
N SER A 115 -7.98 21.63 3.45
CA SER A 115 -7.34 21.37 4.74
C SER A 115 -6.87 22.69 5.33
N SER A 116 -7.06 22.86 6.65
CA SER A 116 -6.48 23.90 7.50
C SER A 116 -5.60 23.29 8.61
N ALA A 117 -5.22 22.01 8.44
CA ALA A 117 -4.38 21.29 9.37
C ALA A 117 -3.02 21.98 9.55
N LYS A 118 -2.51 21.97 10.78
CA LYS A 118 -1.22 22.59 11.13
C LYS A 118 -0.06 21.61 11.15
N TYR A 119 -0.36 20.31 11.19
CA TYR A 119 0.62 19.23 11.18
C TYR A 119 0.00 17.93 10.66
N VAL A 120 0.86 17.02 10.23
CA VAL A 120 0.53 15.61 10.03
C VAL A 120 1.30 14.78 11.06
N LEU A 121 0.60 13.94 11.81
CA LEU A 121 1.19 12.97 12.74
C LEU A 121 1.01 11.57 12.18
N VAL A 122 2.11 10.88 11.93
CA VAL A 122 2.13 9.48 11.50
C VAL A 122 2.43 8.60 12.71
N VAL A 123 1.55 7.65 13.00
CA VAL A 123 1.73 6.69 14.09
C VAL A 123 1.89 5.28 13.54
N GLU A 124 2.88 4.55 14.05
CA GLU A 124 3.15 3.18 13.59
C GLU A 124 2.00 2.23 13.94
N LYS A 125 1.65 2.17 15.23
CA LYS A 125 0.72 1.17 15.75
C LYS A 125 -0.73 1.57 15.60
N ASP A 126 -1.55 0.62 15.15
CA ASP A 126 -3.00 0.77 15.02
C ASP A 126 -3.66 1.06 16.39
N SER A 127 -3.20 0.40 17.44
CA SER A 127 -3.71 0.64 18.80
C SER A 127 -3.43 2.05 19.32
N VAL A 128 -2.29 2.66 18.94
CA VAL A 128 -1.97 4.05 19.27
C VAL A 128 -2.86 5.01 18.48
N PHE A 129 -3.09 4.71 17.19
CA PHE A 129 -4.04 5.45 16.37
C PHE A 129 -5.44 5.45 16.97
N GLU A 130 -5.99 4.27 17.27
CA GLU A 130 -7.32 4.11 17.86
C GLU A 130 -7.45 4.87 19.18
N LYS A 131 -6.42 4.81 20.02
CA LYS A 131 -6.40 5.53 21.30
C LYS A 131 -6.44 7.05 21.10
N LEU A 132 -5.62 7.60 20.20
CA LEU A 132 -5.59 9.04 19.90
C LEU A 132 -6.91 9.54 19.29
N VAL A 133 -7.56 8.71 18.47
CA VAL A 133 -8.90 9.02 17.93
C VAL A 133 -9.94 9.05 19.05
N ALA A 134 -9.95 8.04 19.91
CA ALA A 134 -10.89 7.95 21.04
C ALA A 134 -10.72 9.13 22.01
N ASP A 135 -9.48 9.57 22.24
CA ASP A 135 -9.15 10.71 23.10
C ASP A 135 -9.33 12.07 22.40
N ASN A 136 -9.83 12.08 21.15
CA ASN A 136 -10.02 13.26 20.32
C ASN A 136 -8.76 14.15 20.27
N PHE A 137 -7.66 13.60 19.72
CA PHE A 137 -6.34 14.23 19.69
C PHE A 137 -6.33 15.72 19.29
N ALA A 138 -7.27 16.15 18.44
CA ALA A 138 -7.40 17.54 18.01
C ALA A 138 -7.66 18.52 19.17
N THR A 139 -8.22 18.06 20.28
CA THR A 139 -8.46 18.88 21.49
C THR A 139 -7.16 19.21 22.23
N VAL A 140 -6.20 18.29 22.22
CA VAL A 140 -4.92 18.43 22.95
C VAL A 140 -3.83 19.01 22.05
N LEU A 141 -3.75 18.53 20.81
CA LEU A 141 -2.67 18.85 19.87
C LEU A 141 -3.08 19.93 18.86
N GLY A 142 -4.35 20.35 18.86
CA GLY A 142 -4.92 21.27 17.88
C GLY A 142 -5.21 20.61 16.52
N THR A 143 -5.71 21.40 15.58
CA THR A 143 -6.13 20.95 14.23
C THR A 143 -4.96 20.33 13.46
N GLY A 144 -5.06 19.02 13.22
CA GLY A 144 -4.05 18.25 12.50
C GLY A 144 -4.65 17.05 11.77
N ILE A 145 -3.78 16.29 11.12
CA ILE A 145 -4.10 15.04 10.43
C ILE A 145 -3.32 13.92 11.10
N LEU A 146 -4.00 12.84 11.46
CA LEU A 146 -3.44 11.62 12.03
C LEU A 146 -3.52 10.51 10.99
N ILE A 147 -2.40 9.81 10.77
CA ILE A 147 -2.29 8.71 9.79
C ILE A 147 -1.62 7.52 10.47
N THR A 148 -2.12 6.31 10.21
CA THR A 148 -1.41 5.07 10.52
C THR A 148 -1.33 4.17 9.32
N ALA A 149 -0.26 3.39 9.23
CA ALA A 149 -0.13 2.31 8.27
C ALA A 149 -0.19 0.92 8.91
N LYS A 150 -0.58 0.84 10.20
CA LYS A 150 -0.65 -0.40 10.99
C LYS A 150 0.67 -1.19 10.91
N GLY A 151 1.75 -0.59 11.38
CA GLY A 151 3.13 -1.05 11.22
C GLY A 151 3.82 -0.39 10.03
N TYR A 152 4.69 -1.15 9.34
CA TYR A 152 5.44 -0.63 8.19
C TYR A 152 4.49 -0.13 7.08
N PRO A 153 4.74 1.08 6.53
CA PRO A 153 3.82 1.69 5.60
C PRO A 153 3.76 0.99 4.26
N ASP A 154 2.54 0.71 3.79
CA ASP A 154 2.28 0.17 2.46
C ASP A 154 2.50 1.22 1.36
N PHE A 155 2.44 0.79 0.10
CA PHE A 155 2.68 1.68 -1.04
C PHE A 155 1.70 2.86 -1.07
N SER A 156 0.39 2.59 -0.93
CA SER A 156 -0.64 3.63 -0.96
C SER A 156 -0.41 4.70 0.10
N THR A 157 -0.11 4.28 1.34
CA THR A 157 0.14 5.21 2.45
C THR A 157 1.38 6.06 2.20
N ARG A 158 2.48 5.48 1.68
CA ARG A 158 3.68 6.27 1.32
C ARG A 158 3.41 7.28 0.21
N VAL A 159 2.62 6.91 -0.79
CA VAL A 159 2.25 7.82 -1.87
C VAL A 159 1.36 8.95 -1.36
N LEU A 160 0.37 8.64 -0.52
CA LEU A 160 -0.48 9.65 0.11
C LEU A 160 0.35 10.64 0.93
N LEU A 161 1.25 10.15 1.78
CA LEU A 161 2.12 11.00 2.59
C LEU A 161 2.94 11.96 1.72
N ARG A 162 3.51 11.48 0.60
CA ARG A 162 4.24 12.33 -0.35
C ARG A 162 3.35 13.38 -1.01
N ILE A 163 2.12 13.04 -1.35
CA ILE A 163 1.15 13.99 -1.93
C ILE A 163 0.79 15.06 -0.90
N LEU A 164 0.43 14.66 0.32
CA LEU A 164 0.12 15.59 1.40
C LEU A 164 1.30 16.51 1.71
N GLN A 165 2.52 15.98 1.75
CA GLN A 165 3.74 16.78 1.99
C GLN A 165 3.96 17.83 0.90
N LYS A 166 3.73 17.46 -0.36
CA LYS A 166 3.83 18.38 -1.51
C LYS A 166 2.72 19.42 -1.56
N HIS A 167 1.51 19.11 -1.08
CA HIS A 167 0.36 20.00 -1.18
C HIS A 167 0.16 20.91 0.04
N LEU A 168 0.37 20.39 1.24
CA LEU A 168 0.04 21.11 2.48
C LEU A 168 1.18 21.99 2.97
N HIS A 169 2.44 21.61 2.69
CA HIS A 169 3.64 22.32 3.18
C HIS A 169 3.65 22.56 4.71
N ILE A 170 3.04 21.66 5.47
CA ILE A 170 3.01 21.67 6.94
C ILE A 170 4.01 20.65 7.52
N PRO A 171 4.39 20.76 8.80
CA PRO A 171 5.29 19.80 9.43
C PRO A 171 4.68 18.38 9.52
N PHE A 172 5.53 17.38 9.28
CA PHE A 172 5.21 15.96 9.44
C PHE A 172 5.99 15.43 10.65
N PHE A 173 5.28 14.78 11.56
CA PHE A 173 5.84 14.11 12.74
C PHE A 173 5.57 12.62 12.64
N ALA A 174 6.47 11.83 13.22
CA ALA A 174 6.38 10.37 13.24
C ALA A 174 6.54 9.87 14.68
N LEU A 175 5.58 9.07 15.15
CA LEU A 175 5.64 8.35 16.42
C LEU A 175 5.77 6.86 16.11
N MET A 176 6.99 6.36 16.26
CA MET A 176 7.40 5.00 15.92
C MET A 176 7.94 4.30 17.17
N ASP A 177 7.94 2.98 17.18
CA ASP A 177 8.59 2.22 18.25
C ASP A 177 10.11 2.45 18.23
N ALA A 178 10.72 2.49 19.41
CA ALA A 178 12.17 2.58 19.58
C ALA A 178 12.84 1.21 19.36
N ASP A 179 12.62 0.61 18.20
CA ASP A 179 13.32 -0.60 17.76
C ASP A 179 14.21 -0.31 16.54
N PRO A 180 15.22 -1.14 16.23
CA PRO A 180 16.10 -0.91 15.09
C PRO A 180 15.39 -0.84 13.73
N ASN A 181 14.13 -1.29 13.65
CA ASN A 181 13.33 -1.30 12.43
C ASN A 181 12.54 0.01 12.23
N GLY A 182 12.17 0.71 13.29
CA GLY A 182 11.47 2.00 13.26
C GLY A 182 12.29 3.15 12.66
N MET A 183 13.61 2.97 12.48
CA MET A 183 14.52 3.98 11.90
C MET A 183 14.80 3.83 10.40
N ARG A 184 14.11 2.94 9.67
CA ARG A 184 14.30 2.82 8.22
C ARG A 184 13.38 3.80 7.46
N PRO A 185 13.95 4.79 6.73
CA PRO A 185 13.19 5.81 6.01
C PRO A 185 12.45 5.29 4.76
#